data_AF-A0A357CP07-F1
#
_entry.id   AF-A0A357CP07-F1
#
_cell.length_a   1.000
_cell.length_b   1.000
_cell.length_c   1.000
_cell.angle_alpha   90.00
_cell.angle_beta   90.00
_cell.angle_gamma   90.00
#
_symmetry.space_group_name_H-M   'P 1'
#
loop_
_entity.id
_entity.type
_entity.pdbx_description
1 polymer ?
#
loop_
_entity_poly.entity_id
_entity_poly.type
_entity_poly.pdbx_seq_one_letter_code
_entity_poly.pdbx_strand_id
1 'polypeptide(L)'
;MALVNRYLTKKTELISEQLSPLVCQYKIFNRDYTSAADNMLRGVFSFPHFGEVHYPNGINWDEKRFSRSFLLQLHSHVFLVDLINAFQESNNPKYIICALEIIGNWILNNPINKPMNSMSWHDHGTAMRLIIWILLFDVARKVGTENDLVNLLEHIRKHAELLYSDSFYTDKHNHGLFQDISLLVFCTYFAELRISKVYYNRAKERIKNYLDYAINKEGVHLEHSPSYHIAMAQEMGKMKEYFISSNDQFLVIYLLYTIKCPYLGLTLLNQMVNFLLSAILLLKQLLKGRLGLIILTINMQ
;
A
#
# COMPACT_ATOMS: atom_id res chain seq x y z
N MET A 1 6.81 -0.38 -23.66
CA MET A 1 7.69 -1.42 -24.26
C MET A 1 8.84 -1.79 -23.33
N ALA A 2 10.01 -1.12 -23.34
CA ALA A 2 11.19 -1.57 -22.57
C ALA A 2 10.97 -1.73 -21.05
N LEU A 3 10.16 -0.85 -20.46
CA LEU A 3 9.86 -0.90 -19.02
C LEU A 3 8.92 -2.05 -18.66
N VAL A 4 7.88 -2.31 -19.47
CA VAL A 4 6.92 -3.40 -19.24
C VAL A 4 7.62 -4.75 -19.40
N ASN A 5 8.45 -4.92 -20.43
CA ASN A 5 9.25 -6.13 -20.64
C ASN A 5 10.11 -6.50 -19.43
N ARG A 6 10.60 -5.50 -18.68
CA ARG A 6 11.39 -5.70 -17.46
C ARG A 6 10.57 -6.24 -16.30
N TYR A 7 9.34 -5.73 -16.13
CA TYR A 7 8.41 -6.26 -15.14
C TYR A 7 7.80 -7.59 -15.58
N LEU A 8 7.62 -7.86 -16.88
CA LEU A 8 7.19 -9.17 -17.38
C LEU A 8 8.18 -10.30 -17.02
N THR A 9 9.48 -10.00 -17.02
CA THR A 9 10.53 -10.99 -16.71
C THR A 9 10.82 -11.18 -15.23
N LYS A 10 10.35 -10.29 -14.35
CA LYS A 10 10.61 -10.37 -12.91
C LYS A 10 9.71 -11.44 -12.30
N LYS A 11 10.28 -12.37 -11.51
CA LYS A 11 9.52 -13.41 -10.81
C LYS A 11 8.34 -12.79 -10.03
N THR A 12 7.14 -13.33 -10.23
CA THR A 12 5.94 -12.99 -9.45
C THR A 12 6.04 -13.59 -8.06
N GLU A 13 6.24 -12.74 -7.07
CA GLU A 13 5.95 -13.00 -5.67
C GLU A 13 4.95 -11.92 -5.31
N LEU A 14 3.69 -12.32 -5.07
CA LEU A 14 2.50 -11.44 -5.02
C LEU A 14 2.83 -10.06 -4.47
N ILE A 15 3.58 -10.06 -3.38
CA ILE A 15 4.17 -8.88 -2.76
C ILE A 15 5.42 -9.35 -2.03
N SER A 16 6.56 -8.67 -2.20
CA SER A 16 7.78 -8.97 -1.44
C SER A 16 7.53 -8.87 0.07
N GLU A 17 8.29 -9.62 0.89
CA GLU A 17 8.24 -9.51 2.36
C GLU A 17 8.29 -8.05 2.84
N GLN A 18 9.06 -7.21 2.15
CA GLN A 18 9.16 -5.78 2.43
C GLN A 18 7.82 -5.05 2.44
N LEU A 19 6.93 -5.34 1.48
CA LEU A 19 5.66 -4.65 1.28
C LEU A 19 4.50 -5.27 2.08
N SER A 20 4.67 -6.51 2.58
CA SER A 20 3.65 -7.26 3.34
C SER A 20 2.98 -6.44 4.47
N PRO A 21 3.70 -5.60 5.25
CA PRO A 21 3.07 -4.80 6.29
C PRO A 21 2.07 -3.75 5.78
N LEU A 22 2.33 -3.13 4.62
CA LEU A 22 1.50 -2.03 4.09
C LEU A 22 0.23 -2.50 3.36
N VAL A 23 0.23 -3.76 2.94
CA VAL A 23 -0.81 -4.34 2.09
C VAL A 23 -1.65 -5.40 2.81
N CYS A 24 -1.28 -5.77 4.04
CA CYS A 24 -1.88 -6.88 4.77
C CYS A 24 -3.40 -6.74 4.97
N GLN A 25 -3.90 -5.51 5.06
CA GLN A 25 -5.33 -5.22 5.20
C GLN A 25 -6.15 -5.46 3.92
N TYR A 26 -5.49 -5.57 2.77
CA TYR A 26 -6.11 -5.87 1.48
C TYR A 26 -5.98 -7.34 1.10
N LYS A 27 -5.73 -8.23 2.07
CA LYS A 27 -5.64 -9.68 1.84
C LYS A 27 -6.98 -10.37 1.80
N ILE A 28 -8.01 -9.84 2.46
CA ILE A 28 -9.33 -10.48 2.56
C ILE A 28 -10.39 -9.39 2.45
N PHE A 29 -11.28 -9.50 1.46
CA PHE A 29 -12.50 -8.70 1.40
C PHE A 29 -13.70 -9.53 1.85
N ASN A 30 -13.93 -10.68 1.21
CA ASN A 30 -14.85 -11.70 1.69
C ASN A 30 -14.11 -12.90 2.31
N ARG A 31 -14.67 -13.48 3.39
CA ARG A 31 -14.09 -14.69 4.02
C ARG A 31 -14.06 -15.87 3.05
N ASP A 32 -15.15 -16.04 2.28
CA ASP A 32 -15.24 -17.01 1.19
C ASP A 32 -15.01 -16.28 -0.14
N TYR A 33 -13.75 -15.89 -0.37
CA TYR A 33 -13.36 -15.15 -1.58
C TYR A 33 -13.55 -15.99 -2.85
N THR A 34 -13.47 -17.33 -2.77
CA THR A 34 -13.67 -18.22 -3.92
C THR A 34 -15.12 -18.17 -4.41
N SER A 35 -16.08 -18.30 -3.49
CA SER A 35 -17.50 -18.14 -3.83
C SER A 35 -17.83 -16.73 -4.31
N ALA A 36 -17.31 -15.70 -3.64
CA ALA A 36 -17.48 -14.31 -4.05
C ALA A 36 -16.91 -14.04 -5.47
N ALA A 37 -15.74 -14.60 -5.78
CA ALA A 37 -15.13 -14.50 -7.10
C ALA A 37 -15.97 -15.21 -8.18
N ASP A 38 -16.48 -16.41 -7.92
CA ASP A 38 -17.35 -17.13 -8.87
C ASP A 38 -18.71 -16.46 -9.07
N ASN A 39 -19.25 -15.80 -8.05
CA ASN A 39 -20.43 -14.95 -8.15
C ASN A 39 -20.15 -13.71 -9.03
N MET A 40 -18.99 -13.11 -8.87
CA MET A 40 -18.60 -11.90 -9.61
C MET A 40 -18.53 -12.14 -11.12
N LEU A 41 -18.06 -13.32 -11.55
CA LEU A 41 -18.07 -13.74 -12.96
C LEU A 41 -19.47 -13.78 -13.57
N ARG A 42 -20.52 -13.84 -12.74
CA ARG A 42 -21.94 -13.86 -13.14
C ARG A 42 -22.63 -12.53 -12.86
N GLY A 43 -21.87 -11.49 -12.52
CA GLY A 43 -22.40 -10.16 -12.21
C GLY A 43 -23.00 -10.03 -10.81
N VAL A 44 -22.66 -10.91 -9.86
CA VAL A 44 -23.13 -10.83 -8.47
C VAL A 44 -21.95 -10.48 -7.55
N PHE A 45 -22.03 -9.35 -6.87
CA PHE A 45 -20.94 -8.79 -6.08
C PHE A 45 -21.29 -8.77 -4.60
N SER A 46 -20.49 -9.43 -3.77
CA SER A 46 -20.70 -9.46 -2.32
C SER A 46 -19.93 -8.34 -1.64
N PHE A 47 -20.65 -7.36 -1.08
CA PHE A 47 -20.05 -6.25 -0.34
C PHE A 47 -20.30 -6.43 1.17
N PRO A 48 -19.25 -6.49 2.01
CA PRO A 48 -19.42 -6.58 3.46
C PRO A 48 -20.30 -5.44 4.00
N HIS A 49 -21.29 -5.80 4.82
CA HIS A 49 -22.31 -4.91 5.40
C HIS A 49 -23.38 -4.39 4.42
N PHE A 50 -23.27 -4.69 3.12
CA PHE A 50 -24.26 -4.30 2.10
C PHE A 50 -24.92 -5.50 1.39
N GLY A 51 -24.38 -6.70 1.57
CA GLY A 51 -24.92 -7.93 0.98
C GLY A 51 -24.54 -8.10 -0.48
N GLU A 52 -25.32 -8.91 -1.19
CA GLU A 52 -25.13 -9.15 -2.62
C GLU A 52 -25.76 -8.04 -3.46
N VAL A 53 -25.01 -7.55 -4.45
CA VAL A 53 -25.45 -6.55 -5.42
C VAL A 53 -25.33 -7.13 -6.82
N HIS A 54 -26.43 -7.07 -7.57
CA HIS A 54 -26.54 -7.67 -8.89
C HIS A 54 -26.35 -6.62 -9.99
N TYR A 55 -25.40 -6.88 -10.87
CA TYR A 55 -25.04 -6.08 -12.03
C TYR A 55 -24.99 -6.96 -13.30
N PRO A 56 -26.13 -7.52 -13.74
CA PRO A 56 -26.18 -8.49 -14.84
C PRO A 56 -25.74 -7.89 -16.19
N ASN A 57 -25.79 -6.56 -16.34
CA ASN A 57 -25.41 -5.82 -17.54
C ASN A 57 -24.15 -4.97 -17.32
N GLY A 58 -23.30 -5.35 -16.37
CA GLY A 58 -22.15 -4.55 -15.94
C GLY A 58 -22.47 -3.60 -14.79
N ILE A 59 -21.41 -3.16 -14.11
CA ILE A 59 -21.49 -2.36 -12.90
C ILE A 59 -22.10 -0.99 -13.22
N ASN A 60 -23.12 -0.58 -12.47
CA ASN A 60 -23.58 0.80 -12.48
C ASN A 60 -22.62 1.67 -11.66
N TRP A 61 -21.70 2.36 -12.32
CA TRP A 61 -20.75 3.25 -11.64
C TRP A 61 -21.39 4.52 -11.08
N ASP A 62 -22.61 4.88 -11.47
CA ASP A 62 -23.36 6.00 -10.87
C ASP A 62 -24.46 5.49 -9.93
N GLU A 63 -24.09 4.56 -9.07
CA GLU A 63 -25.02 3.92 -8.17
C GLU A 63 -25.67 4.94 -7.20
N LYS A 64 -27.01 4.97 -7.18
CA LYS A 64 -27.79 5.91 -6.36
C LYS A 64 -28.52 5.25 -5.19
N ARG A 65 -28.61 3.92 -5.20
CA ARG A 65 -29.38 3.15 -4.20
C ARG A 65 -28.66 3.07 -2.85
N PHE A 66 -27.33 3.25 -2.83
CA PHE A 66 -26.51 2.98 -1.67
C PHE A 66 -25.80 4.23 -1.13
N SER A 67 -25.27 4.12 0.09
CA SER A 67 -24.61 5.20 0.81
C SER A 67 -23.21 5.52 0.26
N ARG A 68 -22.64 6.65 0.70
CA ARG A 68 -21.25 7.02 0.40
C ARG A 68 -20.25 5.93 0.79
N SER A 69 -20.49 5.18 1.87
CA SER A 69 -19.60 4.10 2.32
C SER A 69 -19.60 2.93 1.34
N PHE A 70 -20.75 2.58 0.76
CA PHE A 70 -20.82 1.60 -0.33
C PHE A 70 -20.09 2.11 -1.56
N LEU A 71 -20.34 3.36 -1.97
CA LEU A 71 -19.69 3.97 -3.13
C LEU A 71 -18.17 4.02 -2.96
N LEU A 72 -17.68 4.26 -1.74
CA LEU A 72 -16.26 4.17 -1.43
C LEU A 72 -15.71 2.76 -1.68
N GLN A 73 -16.40 1.70 -1.24
CA GLN A 73 -16.00 0.31 -1.54
C GLN A 73 -16.07 0.00 -3.05
N LEU A 74 -17.13 0.46 -3.72
CA LEU A 74 -17.32 0.25 -5.16
C LEU A 74 -16.20 0.91 -5.96
N HIS A 75 -15.92 2.20 -5.74
CA HIS A 75 -14.94 2.94 -6.52
C HIS A 75 -13.50 2.73 -6.06
N SER A 76 -13.25 2.19 -4.86
CA SER A 76 -11.90 1.78 -4.44
C SER A 76 -11.47 0.42 -4.97
N HIS A 77 -12.40 -0.35 -5.54
CA HIS A 77 -12.17 -1.68 -6.12
C HIS A 77 -11.66 -2.72 -5.11
N VAL A 78 -11.87 -2.49 -3.81
CA VAL A 78 -11.44 -3.43 -2.75
C VAL A 78 -12.00 -4.85 -2.93
N PHE A 79 -13.14 -5.00 -3.62
CA PHE A 79 -13.73 -6.29 -3.95
C PHE A 79 -12.90 -7.11 -4.95
N LEU A 80 -12.01 -6.50 -5.74
CA LEU A 80 -11.15 -7.23 -6.68
C LEU A 80 -10.12 -8.12 -5.96
N VAL A 81 -9.89 -7.91 -4.66
CA VAL A 81 -9.07 -8.80 -3.82
C VAL A 81 -9.58 -10.24 -3.88
N ASP A 82 -10.90 -10.44 -3.96
CA ASP A 82 -11.47 -11.78 -4.00
C ASP A 82 -11.09 -12.52 -5.30
N LEU A 83 -11.12 -11.82 -6.44
CA LEU A 83 -10.66 -12.37 -7.72
C LEU A 83 -9.16 -12.68 -7.70
N ILE A 84 -8.34 -11.79 -7.10
CA ILE A 84 -6.90 -11.98 -6.96
C ILE A 84 -6.62 -13.25 -6.15
N ASN A 85 -7.25 -13.40 -4.99
CA ASN A 85 -7.05 -14.55 -4.11
C ASN A 85 -7.54 -15.86 -4.76
N ALA A 86 -8.73 -15.85 -5.37
CA ALA A 86 -9.25 -17.01 -6.08
C ALA A 86 -8.33 -17.46 -7.23
N PHE A 87 -7.72 -16.51 -7.95
CA PHE A 87 -6.70 -16.82 -8.94
C PHE A 87 -5.44 -17.44 -8.32
N GLN A 88 -4.94 -16.89 -7.20
CA GLN A 88 -3.75 -17.45 -6.56
C GLN A 88 -3.94 -18.88 -6.07
N GLU A 89 -5.14 -19.23 -5.63
CA GLU A 89 -5.48 -20.57 -5.17
C GLU A 89 -5.69 -21.55 -6.33
N SER A 90 -6.43 -21.13 -7.37
CA SER A 90 -6.86 -22.02 -8.45
C SER A 90 -5.98 -22.00 -9.71
N ASN A 91 -5.17 -20.95 -9.89
CA ASN A 91 -4.51 -20.55 -11.14
C ASN A 91 -5.48 -20.37 -12.34
N ASN A 92 -6.78 -20.16 -12.09
CA ASN A 92 -7.76 -20.01 -13.16
C ASN A 92 -7.75 -18.58 -13.75
N PRO A 93 -7.31 -18.37 -15.00
CA PRO A 93 -7.13 -17.04 -15.58
C PRO A 93 -8.43 -16.22 -15.67
N LYS A 94 -9.61 -16.86 -15.65
CA LYS A 94 -10.91 -16.19 -15.74
C LYS A 94 -11.07 -15.06 -14.71
N TYR A 95 -10.52 -15.23 -13.51
CA TYR A 95 -10.66 -14.24 -12.45
C TYR A 95 -9.87 -12.96 -12.74
N ILE A 96 -8.66 -13.09 -13.29
CA ILE A 96 -7.83 -11.94 -13.64
C ILE A 96 -8.39 -11.24 -14.88
N ILE A 97 -8.85 -11.99 -15.88
CA ILE A 97 -9.50 -11.43 -17.07
C ILE A 97 -10.73 -10.60 -16.65
N CYS A 98 -11.58 -11.14 -15.77
CA CYS A 98 -12.73 -10.41 -15.23
C CYS A 98 -12.30 -9.13 -14.48
N ALA A 99 -11.25 -9.17 -13.66
CA ALA A 99 -10.75 -7.98 -12.95
C ALA A 99 -10.25 -6.89 -13.93
N LEU A 100 -9.56 -7.29 -15.00
CA LEU A 100 -9.07 -6.37 -16.03
C LEU A 100 -10.23 -5.75 -16.83
N GLU A 101 -11.27 -6.52 -17.17
CA GLU A 101 -12.48 -6.01 -17.82
C GLU A 101 -13.22 -5.00 -16.94
N ILE A 102 -13.38 -5.29 -15.64
CA ILE A 102 -14.00 -4.38 -14.66
C ILE A 102 -13.22 -3.06 -14.58
N ILE A 103 -11.89 -3.11 -14.47
CA ILE A 103 -11.05 -1.91 -14.41
C ILE A 103 -11.11 -1.13 -15.73
N GLY A 104 -11.03 -1.81 -16.87
CA GLY A 104 -11.13 -1.18 -18.18
C GLY A 104 -12.46 -0.44 -18.33
N ASN A 105 -13.56 -1.07 -17.94
CA ASN A 105 -14.87 -0.43 -17.93
C ASN A 105 -14.94 0.77 -16.97
N TRP A 106 -14.37 0.67 -15.76
CA TRP A 106 -14.30 1.79 -14.82
C TRP A 106 -13.52 2.97 -15.38
N ILE A 107 -12.34 2.73 -15.99
CA ILE A 107 -11.46 3.76 -16.56
C ILE A 107 -12.21 4.55 -17.64
N LEU A 108 -12.91 3.86 -18.54
CA LEU A 108 -13.67 4.49 -19.62
C LEU A 108 -14.80 5.38 -19.09
N ASN A 109 -15.44 4.97 -18.00
CA ASN A 109 -16.61 5.63 -17.44
C ASN A 109 -16.30 6.67 -16.36
N ASN A 110 -15.08 6.68 -15.83
CA ASN A 110 -14.70 7.55 -14.71
C ASN A 110 -13.44 8.38 -15.00
N PRO A 111 -13.35 9.11 -16.12
CA PRO A 111 -12.22 10.00 -16.36
C PRO A 111 -12.19 11.10 -15.29
N ILE A 112 -10.99 11.50 -14.84
CA ILE A 112 -10.82 12.41 -13.69
C ILE A 112 -11.54 13.75 -13.84
N ASN A 113 -11.66 14.26 -15.07
CA ASN A 113 -12.31 15.53 -15.38
C ASN A 113 -13.83 15.42 -15.51
N LYS A 114 -14.38 14.22 -15.70
CA LYS A 114 -15.81 13.99 -15.87
C LYS A 114 -16.20 12.59 -15.38
N PRO A 115 -16.04 12.30 -14.08
CA PRO A 115 -16.40 10.99 -13.57
C PRO A 115 -17.91 10.82 -13.55
N MET A 116 -18.39 9.58 -13.72
CA MET A 116 -19.81 9.26 -13.59
C MET A 116 -20.37 9.53 -12.18
N ASN A 117 -19.54 9.40 -11.15
CA ASN A 117 -19.93 9.59 -9.76
C ASN A 117 -18.93 10.48 -9.01
N SER A 118 -19.41 11.22 -8.02
CA SER A 118 -18.55 12.08 -7.19
C SER A 118 -17.58 11.30 -6.30
N MET A 119 -17.87 10.02 -6.02
CA MET A 119 -17.02 9.16 -5.20
C MET A 119 -15.91 8.46 -6.01
N SER A 120 -15.93 8.54 -7.35
CA SER A 120 -14.95 7.83 -8.21
C SER A 120 -13.50 8.23 -7.89
N TRP A 121 -13.27 9.51 -7.65
CA TRP A 121 -11.96 10.09 -7.32
C TRP A 121 -11.88 10.59 -5.88
N HIS A 122 -12.66 9.99 -4.96
CA HIS A 122 -12.48 10.22 -3.54
C HIS A 122 -11.02 9.94 -3.14
N ASP A 123 -10.43 10.79 -2.31
CA ASP A 123 -9.00 10.75 -1.92
C ASP A 123 -8.57 9.37 -1.38
N HIS A 124 -9.24 8.88 -0.33
CA HIS A 124 -8.99 7.58 0.28
C HIS A 124 -9.32 6.42 -0.67
N GLY A 125 -10.42 6.52 -1.44
CA GLY A 125 -10.79 5.51 -2.43
C GLY A 125 -9.72 5.35 -3.52
N THR A 126 -9.14 6.47 -3.96
CA THR A 126 -8.07 6.52 -4.96
C THR A 126 -6.77 5.91 -4.42
N ALA A 127 -6.45 6.16 -3.15
CA ALA A 127 -5.32 5.53 -2.46
C ALA A 127 -5.47 4.00 -2.42
N MET A 128 -6.61 3.51 -1.92
CA MET A 128 -6.92 2.07 -1.88
C MET A 128 -6.84 1.42 -3.26
N ARG A 129 -7.44 2.07 -4.27
CA ARG A 129 -7.46 1.57 -5.64
C ARG A 129 -6.07 1.40 -6.23
N LEU A 130 -5.14 2.32 -5.96
CA LEU A 130 -3.74 2.19 -6.39
C LEU A 130 -3.12 0.91 -5.83
N ILE A 131 -3.30 0.61 -4.55
CA ILE A 131 -2.78 -0.62 -3.94
C ILE A 131 -3.39 -1.84 -4.63
N ILE A 132 -4.73 -1.91 -4.74
CA ILE A 132 -5.42 -3.05 -5.38
C ILE A 132 -4.93 -3.28 -6.80
N TRP A 133 -4.74 -2.20 -7.58
CA TRP A 133 -4.27 -2.32 -8.95
C TRP A 133 -2.82 -2.81 -9.04
N ILE A 134 -1.96 -2.47 -8.07
CA ILE A 134 -0.60 -3.04 -7.98
C ILE A 134 -0.66 -4.53 -7.67
N LEU A 135 -1.53 -4.95 -6.75
CA LEU A 135 -1.74 -6.38 -6.45
C LEU A 135 -2.22 -7.15 -7.68
N LEU A 136 -3.19 -6.57 -8.39
CA LEU A 136 -3.69 -7.14 -9.63
C LEU A 136 -2.60 -7.19 -10.70
N PHE A 137 -1.83 -6.12 -10.87
CA PHE A 137 -0.74 -6.08 -11.83
C PHE A 137 0.25 -7.21 -11.57
N ASP A 138 0.60 -7.48 -10.30
CA ASP A 138 1.52 -8.56 -9.96
C ASP A 138 1.05 -9.91 -10.50
N VAL A 139 -0.18 -10.30 -10.18
CA VAL A 139 -0.76 -11.58 -10.63
C VAL A 139 -1.06 -11.61 -12.12
N ALA A 140 -1.47 -10.48 -12.70
CA ALA A 140 -1.82 -10.38 -14.10
C ALA A 140 -0.63 -10.63 -15.02
N ARG A 141 0.62 -10.43 -14.55
CA ARG A 141 1.82 -10.78 -15.32
C ARG A 141 1.88 -12.25 -15.75
N LYS A 142 1.15 -13.14 -15.08
CA LYS A 142 1.12 -14.57 -15.40
C LYS A 142 0.18 -14.93 -16.55
N VAL A 143 -0.88 -14.15 -16.77
CA VAL A 143 -2.02 -14.55 -17.62
C VAL A 143 -2.59 -13.44 -18.52
N GLY A 144 -2.33 -12.17 -18.19
CA GLY A 144 -2.77 -11.01 -18.97
C GLY A 144 -1.94 -10.82 -20.23
N THR A 145 -2.52 -10.19 -21.25
CA THR A 145 -1.79 -9.87 -22.48
C THR A 145 -0.80 -8.72 -22.24
N GLU A 146 0.19 -8.55 -23.13
CA GLU A 146 1.09 -7.40 -23.05
C GLU A 146 0.33 -6.07 -23.07
N ASN A 147 -0.72 -5.97 -23.89
CA ASN A 147 -1.54 -4.76 -23.97
C ASN A 147 -2.28 -4.48 -22.66
N ASP A 148 -2.84 -5.50 -22.01
CA ASP A 148 -3.49 -5.35 -20.71
C ASP A 148 -2.52 -4.80 -19.66
N LEU A 149 -1.30 -5.34 -19.64
CA LEU A 149 -0.28 -4.97 -18.67
C LEU A 149 0.29 -3.58 -18.93
N VAL A 150 0.50 -3.20 -20.20
CA VAL A 150 0.87 -1.83 -20.58
C VAL A 150 -0.20 -0.85 -20.12
N ASN A 151 -1.47 -1.13 -20.44
CA ASN A 151 -2.59 -0.26 -20.11
C ASN A 151 -2.78 -0.12 -18.60
N LEU A 152 -2.74 -1.24 -17.85
CA LEU A 152 -2.86 -1.23 -16.39
C LEU A 152 -1.71 -0.45 -15.75
N LEU A 153 -0.46 -0.68 -16.18
CA LEU A 153 0.70 0.05 -15.65
C LEU A 153 0.61 1.56 -15.92
N GLU A 154 0.14 1.97 -17.11
CA GLU A 154 -0.06 3.39 -17.41
C GLU A 154 -1.03 4.04 -16.42
N HIS A 155 -2.15 3.37 -16.15
CA HIS A 155 -3.16 3.89 -15.23
C HIS A 155 -2.72 3.85 -13.77
N ILE A 156 -1.95 2.85 -13.35
CA ILE A 156 -1.28 2.81 -12.04
C ILE A 156 -0.34 4.02 -11.89
N ARG A 157 0.46 4.34 -12.91
CA ARG A 157 1.37 5.51 -12.89
C ARG A 157 0.61 6.83 -12.78
N LYS A 158 -0.50 6.99 -13.51
CA LYS A 158 -1.38 8.16 -13.41
C LYS A 158 -1.97 8.32 -12.01
N HIS A 159 -2.36 7.21 -11.36
CA HIS A 159 -2.83 7.24 -9.98
C HIS A 159 -1.72 7.66 -9.01
N ALA A 160 -0.52 7.10 -9.14
CA ALA A 160 0.62 7.49 -8.31
C ALA A 160 1.00 8.98 -8.49
N GLU A 161 0.97 9.49 -9.73
CA GLU A 161 1.17 10.92 -10.01
C GLU A 161 0.10 11.81 -9.36
N LEU A 162 -1.16 11.37 -9.39
CA LEU A 162 -2.25 12.08 -8.74
C LEU A 162 -2.06 12.15 -7.22
N LEU A 163 -1.71 11.03 -6.57
CA LEU A 163 -1.43 11.00 -5.12
C LEU A 163 -0.17 11.82 -4.74
N TYR A 164 0.79 11.91 -5.65
CA TYR A 164 1.96 12.77 -5.48
C TYR A 164 1.59 14.27 -5.52
N SER A 165 0.60 14.67 -6.32
CA SER A 165 0.20 16.07 -6.49
C SER A 165 -0.30 16.72 -5.20
N ASP A 166 0.05 17.98 -4.97
CA ASP A 166 -0.52 18.79 -3.87
C ASP A 166 -2.00 19.11 -4.09
N SER A 167 -2.44 19.20 -5.34
CA SER A 167 -3.83 19.56 -5.66
C SER A 167 -4.84 18.47 -5.26
N PHE A 168 -4.37 17.24 -5.06
CA PHE A 168 -5.19 16.09 -4.69
C PHE A 168 -4.88 15.55 -3.28
N TYR A 169 -3.79 16.00 -2.67
CA TYR A 169 -3.35 15.53 -1.36
C TYR A 169 -4.21 16.14 -0.25
N THR A 170 -4.70 15.28 0.64
CA THR A 170 -5.51 15.70 1.80
C THR A 170 -4.61 15.96 2.99
N ASP A 171 -4.03 17.17 3.04
CA ASP A 171 -3.11 17.57 4.11
C ASP A 171 -3.77 17.56 5.50
N LYS A 172 -2.99 17.22 6.52
CA LYS A 172 -3.41 17.21 7.94
C LYS A 172 -4.68 16.39 8.24
N HIS A 173 -4.89 15.31 7.49
CA HIS A 173 -5.96 14.34 7.70
C HIS A 173 -5.42 12.92 7.52
N ASN A 174 -6.04 11.95 8.19
CA ASN A 174 -5.68 10.54 8.03
C ASN A 174 -5.81 10.02 6.58
N HIS A 175 -6.56 10.68 5.69
CA HIS A 175 -6.65 10.31 4.28
C HIS A 175 -5.32 10.59 3.56
N GLY A 176 -4.67 11.72 3.89
CA GLY A 176 -3.33 12.04 3.40
C GLY A 176 -2.32 10.96 3.77
N LEU A 177 -2.37 10.47 5.01
CA LEU A 177 -1.53 9.33 5.43
C LEU A 177 -1.76 8.10 4.54
N PHE A 178 -3.02 7.73 4.26
CA PHE A 178 -3.31 6.58 3.39
C PHE A 178 -2.90 6.81 1.93
N GLN A 179 -2.98 8.05 1.42
CA GLN A 179 -2.44 8.42 0.11
C GLN A 179 -0.92 8.18 0.06
N ASP A 180 -0.18 8.60 1.09
CA ASP A 180 1.27 8.42 1.16
C ASP A 180 1.67 6.95 1.36
N ILE A 181 0.93 6.17 2.17
CA ILE A 181 1.14 4.71 2.29
C ILE A 181 1.00 4.04 0.92
N SER A 182 -0.03 4.40 0.16
CA SER A 182 -0.25 3.86 -1.19
C SER A 182 0.86 4.28 -2.16
N LEU A 183 1.38 5.50 -2.00
CA LEU A 183 2.52 5.99 -2.78
C LEU A 183 3.81 5.24 -2.42
N LEU A 184 4.04 4.89 -1.14
CA LEU A 184 5.14 4.03 -0.71
C LEU A 184 5.04 2.62 -1.33
N VAL A 185 3.84 2.03 -1.37
CA VAL A 185 3.61 0.74 -2.04
C VAL A 185 4.02 0.81 -3.50
N PHE A 186 3.55 1.84 -4.22
CA PHE A 186 3.94 2.08 -5.62
C PHE A 186 5.47 2.23 -5.77
N CYS A 187 6.10 3.07 -4.96
CA CYS A 187 7.52 3.35 -5.08
C CYS A 187 8.38 2.12 -4.83
N THR A 188 7.98 1.26 -3.89
CA THR A 188 8.73 0.05 -3.56
C THR A 188 8.50 -1.05 -4.59
N TYR A 189 7.26 -1.23 -5.07
CA TYR A 189 6.99 -2.21 -6.12
C TYR A 189 7.69 -1.85 -7.44
N PHE A 190 7.66 -0.57 -7.81
CA PHE A 190 8.29 -0.03 -9.01
C PHE A 190 9.59 0.73 -8.73
N ALA A 191 10.44 0.21 -7.83
CA ALA A 191 11.66 0.89 -7.35
C ALA A 191 12.66 1.27 -8.46
N GLU A 192 12.63 0.59 -9.60
CA GLU A 192 13.51 0.88 -10.74
C GLU A 192 13.09 2.14 -11.52
N LEU A 193 11.86 2.63 -11.32
CA LEU A 193 11.45 3.89 -11.91
C LEU A 193 12.18 5.04 -11.25
N ARG A 194 12.80 5.91 -12.05
CA ARG A 194 13.43 7.14 -11.55
C ARG A 194 12.47 7.98 -10.70
N ILE A 195 11.18 8.01 -11.04
CA ILE A 195 10.16 8.78 -10.31
C ILE A 195 9.86 8.19 -8.93
N SER A 196 10.10 6.90 -8.70
CA SER A 196 9.79 6.23 -7.43
C SER A 196 10.62 6.80 -6.29
N LYS A 197 11.88 7.15 -6.53
CA LYS A 197 12.73 7.81 -5.52
C LYS A 197 12.19 9.19 -5.12
N VAL A 198 11.65 9.95 -6.08
CA VAL A 198 11.09 11.29 -5.83
C VAL A 198 9.80 11.17 -5.02
N TYR A 199 8.92 10.26 -5.44
CA TYR A 199 7.62 10.05 -4.81
C TYR A 199 7.78 9.47 -3.40
N TYR A 200 8.73 8.54 -3.21
CA TYR A 200 9.07 7.95 -1.91
C TYR A 200 9.50 9.01 -0.89
N ASN A 201 10.42 9.90 -1.27
CA ASN A 201 10.90 10.95 -0.38
C ASN A 201 9.78 11.92 0.03
N ARG A 202 8.89 12.27 -0.92
CA ARG A 202 7.73 13.13 -0.63
C ARG A 202 6.75 12.46 0.31
N ALA A 203 6.41 11.18 0.07
CA ALA A 203 5.54 10.41 0.94
C ALA A 203 6.10 10.36 2.37
N LYS A 204 7.41 10.12 2.53
CA LYS A 204 8.05 10.14 3.85
C LYS A 204 7.95 11.48 4.56
N GLU A 205 8.21 12.56 3.84
CA GLU A 205 8.12 13.92 4.39
C GLU A 205 6.70 14.24 4.85
N ARG A 206 5.70 13.94 4.01
CA ARG A 206 4.29 14.15 4.33
C ARG A 206 3.82 13.28 5.50
N ILE A 207 4.22 12.00 5.56
CA ILE A 207 3.94 11.13 6.71
C ILE A 207 4.51 11.74 7.99
N LYS A 208 5.77 12.20 7.97
CA LYS A 208 6.37 12.86 9.14
C LYS A 208 5.57 14.10 9.54
N ASN A 209 5.23 14.97 8.60
CA ASN A 209 4.49 16.20 8.87
C ASN A 209 3.08 15.91 9.42
N TYR A 210 2.39 14.89 8.89
CA TYR A 210 1.12 14.44 9.41
C TYR A 210 1.24 13.93 10.84
N LEU A 211 2.27 13.12 11.15
CA LEU A 211 2.48 12.59 12.50
C LEU A 211 2.83 13.70 13.50
N ASP A 212 3.64 14.69 13.11
CA ASP A 212 3.93 15.88 13.93
C ASP A 212 2.66 16.70 14.22
N TYR A 213 1.71 16.72 13.27
CA TYR A 213 0.44 17.42 13.43
C TYR A 213 -0.58 16.62 14.26
N ALA A 214 -0.70 15.32 14.00
CA ALA A 214 -1.79 14.49 14.47
C ALA A 214 -1.52 13.85 15.85
N ILE A 215 -0.29 13.97 16.37
CA ILE A 215 0.12 13.35 17.64
C ILE A 215 0.71 14.41 18.57
N ASN A 216 0.18 14.51 19.79
CA ASN A 216 0.69 15.46 20.78
C ASN A 216 1.98 14.96 21.45
N LYS A 217 2.56 15.79 22.33
CA LYS A 217 3.81 15.49 23.04
C LYS A 217 3.71 14.25 23.96
N GLU A 218 2.50 13.90 24.37
CA GLU A 218 2.16 12.70 25.15
C GLU A 218 2.01 11.43 24.29
N GLY A 219 2.04 11.54 22.96
CA GLY A 219 1.87 10.41 22.03
C GLY A 219 0.41 10.02 21.78
N VAL A 220 -0.53 10.89 22.15
CA VAL A 220 -1.96 10.70 21.92
C VAL A 220 -2.33 11.26 20.54
N HIS A 221 -3.04 10.45 19.76
CA HIS A 221 -3.58 10.88 18.47
C HIS A 221 -4.74 11.85 18.71
N LEU A 222 -4.75 12.96 17.97
CA LEU A 222 -5.60 14.11 18.24
C LEU A 222 -7.00 14.02 17.60
N GLU A 223 -7.30 13.00 16.78
CA GLU A 223 -8.60 12.91 16.09
C GLU A 223 -9.65 12.03 16.81
N HIS A 224 -10.83 12.62 16.98
CA HIS A 224 -12.20 12.08 16.85
C HIS A 224 -12.69 10.80 17.56
N SER A 225 -11.87 9.96 18.20
CA SER A 225 -12.29 8.99 19.25
C SER A 225 -11.16 8.02 19.65
N PRO A 226 -11.30 7.30 20.79
CA PRO A 226 -10.37 6.24 21.16
C PRO A 226 -10.18 5.14 20.10
N SER A 227 -11.19 4.85 19.27
CA SER A 227 -11.08 3.83 18.22
C SER A 227 -10.18 4.28 17.07
N TYR A 228 -10.20 5.57 16.70
CA TYR A 228 -9.24 6.13 15.73
C TYR A 228 -7.81 6.10 16.26
N HIS A 229 -7.62 6.35 17.57
CA HIS A 229 -6.30 6.22 18.18
C HIS A 229 -5.72 4.80 18.04
N ILE A 230 -6.54 3.77 18.29
CA ILE A 230 -6.12 2.36 18.13
C ILE A 230 -5.81 2.05 16.66
N ALA A 231 -6.69 2.43 15.74
CA ALA A 231 -6.50 2.20 14.31
C ALA A 231 -5.20 2.87 13.82
N MET A 232 -4.96 4.13 14.21
CA MET A 232 -3.74 4.85 13.86
C MET A 232 -2.48 4.18 14.43
N ALA A 233 -2.52 3.72 15.68
CA ALA A 233 -1.40 3.01 16.29
C ALA A 233 -1.07 1.70 15.54
N GLN A 234 -2.08 0.99 15.05
CA GLN A 234 -1.89 -0.21 14.22
C GLN A 234 -1.25 0.15 12.87
N GLU A 235 -1.70 1.22 12.21
CA GLU A 235 -1.08 1.70 10.96
C GLU A 235 0.38 2.12 11.16
N MET A 236 0.69 2.82 12.26
CA MET A 236 2.08 3.15 12.60
C MET A 236 2.94 1.90 12.86
N GLY A 237 2.36 0.87 13.49
CA GLY A 237 3.02 -0.43 13.66
C GLY A 237 3.39 -1.09 12.32
N LYS A 238 2.46 -1.12 11.37
CA LYS A 238 2.69 -1.61 10.00
C LYS A 238 3.75 -0.79 9.27
N MET A 239 3.68 0.54 9.35
CA MET A 239 4.70 1.42 8.75
C MET A 239 6.08 1.18 9.36
N LYS A 240 6.18 0.97 10.67
CA LYS A 240 7.45 0.65 11.34
C LYS A 240 8.05 -0.63 10.77
N GLU A 241 7.26 -1.70 10.68
CA GLU A 241 7.71 -2.98 10.10
C GLU A 241 8.20 -2.81 8.66
N TYR A 242 7.48 -2.01 7.86
CA TYR A 242 7.87 -1.66 6.50
C TYR A 242 9.20 -0.87 6.42
N PHE A 243 9.39 0.14 7.28
CA PHE A 243 10.63 0.93 7.25
C PHE A 243 11.83 0.15 7.79
N ILE A 244 11.62 -0.80 8.71
CA ILE A 244 12.65 -1.75 9.14
C ILE A 244 13.10 -2.61 7.95
N SER A 245 12.15 -3.23 7.23
CA SER A 245 12.47 -4.08 6.08
C SER A 245 13.09 -3.30 4.90
N SER A 246 12.77 -2.01 4.79
CA SER A 246 13.32 -1.09 3.78
C SER A 246 14.67 -0.47 4.18
N ASN A 247 15.21 -0.79 5.37
CA ASN A 247 16.42 -0.20 5.95
C ASN A 247 16.39 1.35 6.05
N ASP A 248 15.21 1.92 6.32
CA ASP A 248 15.01 3.36 6.47
C ASP A 248 15.08 3.78 7.94
N GLN A 249 16.30 3.98 8.44
CA GLN A 249 16.56 4.20 9.86
C GLN A 249 15.89 5.46 10.43
N PHE A 250 15.72 6.50 9.61
CA PHE A 250 15.16 7.77 10.07
C PHE A 250 13.71 7.63 10.52
N LEU A 251 12.85 7.05 9.67
CA LEU A 251 11.44 6.90 10.04
C LEU A 251 11.20 5.80 11.05
N VAL A 252 12.07 4.78 11.14
CA VAL A 252 12.00 3.82 12.25
C VAL A 252 12.20 4.53 13.58
N ILE A 253 13.26 5.33 13.72
CA ILE A 253 13.53 6.07 14.97
C ILE A 253 12.39 7.05 15.28
N TYR A 254 11.91 7.77 14.26
CA TYR A 254 10.82 8.71 14.42
C TYR A 254 9.53 8.02 14.90
N LEU A 255 9.11 6.93 14.25
CA LEU A 255 7.93 6.16 14.67
C LEU A 255 8.07 5.60 16.08
N LEU A 256 9.26 5.11 16.47
CA LEU A 256 9.54 4.63 17.83
C LEU A 256 9.38 5.74 18.88
N TYR A 257 9.80 6.98 18.55
CA TYR A 257 9.65 8.12 19.45
C TYR A 257 8.20 8.60 19.56
N THR A 258 7.46 8.54 18.45
CA THR A 258 6.09 9.05 18.37
C THR A 258 5.06 8.07 18.96
N ILE A 259 5.29 6.74 18.89
CA ILE A 259 4.45 5.74 19.56
C ILE A 259 4.79 5.70 21.06
N LYS A 260 4.32 6.68 21.84
CA LYS A 260 4.30 6.58 23.32
C LYS A 260 3.03 5.89 23.79
N CYS A 261 2.73 4.72 23.25
CA CYS A 261 1.57 3.95 23.70
C CYS A 261 2.02 2.97 24.81
N PRO A 262 1.54 3.10 26.07
CA PRO A 262 1.91 2.20 27.16
C PRO A 262 1.56 0.72 26.88
N TYR A 263 0.63 0.45 25.93
CA TYR A 263 0.23 -0.90 25.54
C TYR A 263 1.19 -1.62 24.59
N LEU A 264 2.18 -0.93 24.01
CA LEU A 264 3.23 -1.52 23.15
C LEU A 264 4.62 -1.58 23.83
N GLY A 265 4.74 -1.05 25.06
CA GLY A 265 6.02 -0.72 25.70
C GLY A 265 6.95 -1.89 26.02
N LEU A 266 6.42 -3.09 26.31
CA LEU A 266 7.26 -4.24 26.71
C LEU A 266 8.01 -4.88 25.53
N THR A 267 7.38 -4.97 24.36
CA THR A 267 8.02 -5.46 23.14
C THR A 267 8.99 -4.43 22.56
N LEU A 268 8.65 -3.14 22.68
CA LEU A 268 9.45 -2.00 22.20
C LEU A 268 10.76 -1.84 22.98
N LEU A 269 10.73 -1.97 24.30
CA LEU A 269 11.95 -1.87 25.12
C LEU A 269 12.97 -2.95 24.77
N ASN A 270 12.50 -4.20 24.57
CA ASN A 270 13.36 -5.32 24.18
C ASN A 270 13.96 -5.14 22.78
N GLN A 271 13.19 -4.62 21.81
CA GLN A 271 13.69 -4.34 20.47
C GLN A 271 14.72 -3.20 20.46
N MET A 272 14.49 -2.13 21.24
CA MET A 272 15.45 -1.02 21.38
C MET A 272 16.76 -1.48 22.04
N VAL A 273 16.69 -2.31 23.08
CA VAL A 273 17.87 -2.88 23.74
C VAL A 273 18.67 -3.75 22.77
N ASN A 274 18.00 -4.60 21.98
CA ASN A 274 18.67 -5.45 20.99
C ASN A 274 19.30 -4.64 19.84
N PHE A 275 18.66 -3.56 19.40
CA PHE A 275 19.21 -2.65 18.40
C PHE A 275 20.43 -1.89 18.93
N LEU A 276 20.37 -1.37 20.16
CA LEU A 276 21.52 -0.71 20.79
C LEU A 276 22.69 -1.69 21.00
N LEU A 277 22.41 -2.93 21.41
CA LEU A 277 23.42 -3.97 21.56
C LEU A 277 24.10 -4.31 20.23
N SER A 278 23.34 -4.42 19.14
CA SER A 278 23.89 -4.70 17.81
C SER A 278 24.69 -3.51 17.25
N ALA A 279 24.23 -2.27 17.46
CA ALA A 279 24.99 -1.07 17.10
C ALA A 279 26.32 -0.97 17.89
N ILE A 280 26.30 -1.28 19.19
CA ILE A 280 27.51 -1.33 20.04
C ILE A 280 28.47 -2.42 19.56
N LEU A 281 27.97 -3.60 19.20
CA LEU A 281 28.79 -4.71 18.67
C LEU A 281 29.46 -4.33 17.35
N LEU A 282 28.73 -3.66 16.45
CA LEU A 282 29.27 -3.18 15.18
C LEU A 282 30.36 -2.12 15.39
N LEU A 283 30.12 -1.16 16.30
CA LEU A 283 31.12 -0.15 16.69
C LEU A 283 32.38 -0.80 17.30
N LYS A 284 32.22 -1.82 18.16
CA LYS A 284 33.35 -2.59 18.71
C LYS A 284 34.14 -3.33 17.63
N GLN A 285 33.48 -3.91 16.63
CA GLN A 285 34.16 -4.56 15.50
C GLN A 285 34.93 -3.55 14.65
N LEU A 286 34.32 -2.40 14.33
CA LEU A 286 34.98 -1.33 13.56
C LEU A 286 36.20 -0.75 14.30
N LEU A 287 36.09 -0.57 15.62
CA LEU A 287 37.21 -0.13 16.46
C LEU A 287 38.33 -1.18 16.52
N LYS A 288 37.99 -2.47 16.69
CA LYS A 288 38.98 -3.56 16.63
C LYS A 288 39.67 -3.66 15.26
N GLY A 289 38.91 -3.50 14.17
CA GLY A 289 39.46 -3.49 12.81
C GLY A 289 40.43 -2.33 12.57
N ARG A 290 40.09 -1.13 13.06
CA ARG A 290 40.99 0.03 13.00
C ARG A 290 42.24 -0.12 13.86
N LEU A 291 42.13 -0.68 15.07
CA LEU A 291 43.29 -1.01 15.92
C LEU A 291 44.20 -2.06 15.29
N GLY A 292 43.63 -3.09 14.64
CA GLY A 292 44.39 -4.11 13.92
C GLY A 292 45.16 -3.54 12.72
N LEU A 293 44.54 -2.62 11.97
CA LEU A 293 45.21 -1.89 10.89
C LEU A 293 46.33 -1.00 11.41
N ILE A 294 46.12 -0.26 12.51
CA ILE A 294 47.16 0.61 13.10
C ILE A 294 48.37 -0.21 13.60
N ILE A 295 48.15 -1.38 14.20
CA ILE A 295 49.23 -2.27 14.65
C ILE A 295 50.01 -2.85 13.46
N LEU A 296 49.33 -3.19 12.35
CA LEU A 296 49.99 -3.63 11.12
C LEU A 296 50.83 -2.52 10.48
N THR A 297 50.37 -1.27 10.51
CA THR A 297 51.13 -0.13 9.96
C THR A 297 52.36 0.22 10.83
N ILE A 298 52.29 0.02 12.15
CA ILE A 298 53.41 0.27 13.07
C ILE A 298 54.49 -0.82 12.96
N ASN A 299 54.12 -2.07 12.64
CA ASN A 299 55.08 -3.17 12.44
C ASN A 299 55.71 -3.22 11.03
N MET A 300 55.33 -2.33 10.12
CA MET A 300 55.91 -2.20 8.77
C MET A 300 56.80 -0.95 8.59
N GLN A 301 57.16 -0.27 9.68
CA GLN A 301 58.20 0.77 9.72
C GLN A 301 59.41 0.25 10.49
#